data_AF-A0A848LNS9-F1
#
_entry.id   AF-A0A848LNS9-F1
#
_cell.length_a   1.000
_cell.length_b   1.000
_cell.length_c   1.000
_cell.angle_alpha   90.00
_cell.angle_beta   90.00
_cell.angle_gamma   90.00
#
_symmetry.space_group_name_H-M   'P 1'
#
loop_
_entity.id
_entity.type
_entity.pdbx_description
1 polymer ?
#
loop_
_entity_poly.entity_id
_entity_poly.type
_entity_poly.pdbx_seq_one_letter_code
_entity_poly.pdbx_strand_id
1 'polypeptide(L)'
;MALACREYVTPHRAGTKKDDYERLLAIKDALGPIMARSKSLRFKAKALYQVKDLENELLNPKAILAASGGVLPVIWLNVTWQPGDLPAEDLRPLEQQFNLKLLGEFVDENAV
;
A
#
# COMPACT_ATOMS: atom_id res chain seq x y z
N MET A 1 -11.54 17.99 -1.49
CA MET A 1 -10.38 18.34 -2.34
C MET A 1 -9.87 17.04 -2.92
N ALA A 2 -9.76 16.90 -4.26
CA ALA A 2 -9.53 15.60 -4.87
C ALA A 2 -8.20 14.98 -4.40
N LEU A 3 -8.20 13.69 -4.07
CA LEU A 3 -7.00 12.92 -3.73
C LEU A 3 -6.81 11.76 -4.71
N ALA A 4 -5.63 11.69 -5.31
CA ALA A 4 -5.20 10.48 -6.00
C ALA A 4 -4.87 9.41 -4.95
N CYS A 5 -5.31 8.19 -5.20
CA CYS A 5 -5.10 7.03 -4.35
C CYS A 5 -4.55 5.87 -5.18
N ARG A 6 -3.59 5.16 -4.60
CA ARG A 6 -3.00 3.96 -5.20
C ARG A 6 -2.82 2.88 -4.16
N GLU A 7 -3.39 1.73 -4.48
CA GLU A 7 -3.48 0.61 -3.56
C GLU A 7 -2.63 -0.55 -4.04
N TYR A 8 -1.90 -1.13 -3.09
CA TYR A 8 -0.95 -2.19 -3.35
C TYR A 8 -1.13 -3.33 -2.36
N VAL A 9 -0.71 -4.51 -2.81
CA VAL A 9 -0.50 -5.67 -1.96
C VAL A 9 0.87 -6.28 -2.22
N THR A 10 1.52 -6.80 -1.18
CA THR A 10 2.66 -7.69 -1.34
C THR A 10 2.52 -8.92 -0.43
N PRO A 11 2.77 -10.14 -0.94
CA PRO A 11 2.87 -11.32 -0.10
C PRO A 11 3.90 -11.13 1.02
N HIS A 12 3.50 -11.46 2.25
CA HIS A 12 4.38 -11.36 3.39
C HIS A 12 4.28 -12.63 4.22
N ARG A 13 5.25 -13.53 4.05
CA ARG A 13 5.38 -14.71 4.90
C ARG A 13 6.05 -14.30 6.22
N ALA A 14 5.29 -13.63 7.09
CA ALA A 14 5.74 -13.29 8.44
C ALA A 14 5.82 -14.54 9.31
N GLY A 15 6.89 -14.67 10.10
CA GLY A 15 7.01 -15.69 11.14
C GLY A 15 6.56 -15.18 12.52
N THR A 16 6.60 -13.86 12.73
CA THR A 16 6.32 -13.20 14.01
C THR A 16 5.86 -11.73 13.85
N LYS A 17 5.23 -11.15 14.88
CA LYS A 17 4.87 -9.71 14.95
C LYS A 17 6.05 -8.75 14.74
N LYS A 18 7.27 -9.21 15.03
CA LYS A 18 8.49 -8.42 14.83
C LYS A 18 8.80 -8.25 13.34
N ASP A 19 8.64 -9.32 12.56
CA ASP A 19 8.88 -9.31 11.11
C ASP A 19 7.94 -8.32 10.40
N ASP A 20 6.68 -8.29 10.84
CA ASP A 20 5.68 -7.34 10.32
C ASP A 20 6.09 -5.89 10.61
N TYR A 21 6.51 -5.62 11.85
CA TYR A 21 6.95 -4.28 12.25
C TYR A 21 8.17 -3.83 11.43
N GLU A 22 9.19 -4.68 11.30
CA GLU A 22 10.40 -4.37 10.51
C GLU A 22 10.05 -4.12 9.04
N ARG A 23 9.13 -4.91 8.47
CA ARG A 23 8.70 -4.73 7.08
C ARG A 23 7.90 -3.45 6.88
N LEU A 24 6.99 -3.12 7.79
CA LEU A 24 6.24 -1.86 7.75
C LEU A 24 7.15 -0.64 7.94
N LEU A 25 8.14 -0.74 8.83
CA LEU A 25 9.15 0.30 9.03
C LEU A 25 9.99 0.50 7.77
N ALA A 26 10.43 -0.57 7.12
CA ALA A 26 11.19 -0.49 5.87
C ALA A 26 10.39 0.19 4.74
N ILE A 27 9.08 -0.08 4.63
CA ILE A 27 8.20 0.61 3.67
C ILE A 27 8.11 2.10 3.99
N LYS A 28 7.93 2.45 5.26
CA LYS A 28 7.91 3.86 5.71
C LYS A 28 9.22 4.58 5.37
N ASP A 29 10.35 3.96 5.65
CA ASP A 29 11.67 4.56 5.39
C ASP A 29 11.92 4.76 3.89
N ALA A 30 11.49 3.80 3.06
CA ALA A 30 11.57 3.92 1.60
C ALA A 30 10.63 5.00 1.03
N LEU A 31 9.48 5.26 1.66
CA LEU A 31 8.59 6.37 1.33
C LEU A 31 9.11 7.72 1.80
N GLY A 32 9.99 7.76 2.80
CA GLY A 32 10.52 9.00 3.41
C GLY A 32 11.08 10.01 2.39
N PRO A 33 11.97 9.61 1.46
CA PRO A 33 12.47 10.50 0.40
C PRO A 33 11.39 11.01 -0.56
N ILE A 34 10.32 10.24 -0.78
CA ILE A 34 9.19 10.64 -1.62
C ILE A 34 8.33 11.67 -0.87
N MET A 35 8.05 11.41 0.41
CA MET A 35 7.32 12.34 1.29
C MET A 35 8.05 13.67 1.49
N ALA A 36 9.39 13.67 1.50
CA ALA A 36 10.17 14.89 1.59
C ALA A 36 10.01 15.80 0.34
N ARG A 37 9.76 15.19 -0.83
CA ARG A 37 9.54 15.89 -2.10
C ARG A 37 8.08 16.29 -2.30
N SER A 38 7.14 15.43 -1.89
CA SER A 38 5.69 15.64 -2.02
C SER A 38 5.04 15.77 -0.65
N LYS A 39 4.75 17.02 -0.24
CA LYS A 39 4.17 17.33 1.08
C LYS A 39 2.74 16.84 1.26
N SER A 40 2.02 16.57 0.17
CA SER A 40 0.66 16.02 0.20
C SER A 40 0.64 14.49 0.36
N LEU A 41 1.76 13.80 0.15
CA LEU A 41 1.81 12.35 0.23
C LEU A 41 1.52 11.86 1.64
N ARG A 42 0.56 10.94 1.74
CA ARG A 42 0.22 10.18 2.94
C ARG A 42 0.17 8.71 2.58
N PHE A 43 0.33 7.85 3.58
CA PHE A 43 0.20 6.41 3.38
C PHE A 43 -0.36 5.73 4.62
N LYS A 44 -1.01 4.59 4.39
CA LYS A 44 -1.43 3.62 5.40
C LYS A 44 -0.92 2.25 4.98
N ALA A 45 -0.28 1.54 5.88
CA ALA A 45 0.20 0.18 5.63
C ALA A 45 -0.21 -0.74 6.78
N LYS A 46 -0.61 -1.98 6.46
CA LYS A 46 -1.08 -2.95 7.45
C LYS A 46 -0.78 -4.38 7.00
N ALA A 47 -0.32 -5.22 7.93
CA ALA A 47 -0.24 -6.66 7.75
C ALA A 47 -1.62 -7.30 8.00
N LEU A 48 -2.07 -8.13 7.08
CA LEU A 48 -3.38 -8.77 7.08
C LEU A 48 -3.16 -10.29 6.95
N TYR A 49 -3.66 -11.06 7.92
CA TYR A 49 -3.31 -12.48 8.07
C TYR A 49 -4.44 -13.40 7.63
N GLN A 50 -5.67 -12.91 7.69
CA GLN A 50 -6.87 -13.67 7.40
C GLN A 50 -7.78 -12.91 6.46
N VAL A 51 -8.64 -13.63 5.73
CA VAL A 51 -9.64 -13.02 4.84
C VAL A 51 -10.52 -12.02 5.59
N LYS A 52 -10.87 -12.30 6.84
CA LYS A 52 -11.65 -11.42 7.70
C LYS A 52 -10.97 -10.06 7.93
N ASP A 53 -9.64 -10.02 7.98
CA ASP A 53 -8.91 -8.76 8.14
C ASP A 53 -9.05 -7.87 6.90
N LEU A 54 -9.14 -8.48 5.70
CA LEU A 54 -9.36 -7.78 4.44
C LEU A 54 -10.76 -7.16 4.42
N GLU A 55 -11.77 -7.94 4.81
CA GLU A 55 -13.17 -7.49 4.88
C GLU A 55 -13.36 -6.34 5.88
N ASN A 56 -12.68 -6.41 7.03
CA ASN A 56 -12.71 -5.34 8.05
C ASN A 56 -12.10 -4.02 7.55
N GLU A 57 -11.13 -4.08 6.64
CA GLU A 57 -10.57 -2.90 5.98
C GLU A 57 -11.38 -2.48 4.73
N LEU A 58 -12.56 -3.08 4.52
CA LEU A 58 -13.42 -2.88 3.35
C LEU A 58 -12.72 -3.19 2.01
N LEU A 59 -11.69 -4.04 2.05
CA LEU A 59 -10.95 -4.46 0.88
C LEU A 59 -11.64 -5.66 0.22
N ASN A 60 -11.55 -5.76 -1.10
CA ASN A 60 -12.07 -6.91 -1.84
C ASN A 60 -11.13 -8.12 -1.69
N PRO A 61 -11.51 -9.18 -0.95
CA PRO A 61 -10.61 -10.30 -0.69
C PRO A 61 -10.20 -11.04 -1.96
N LYS A 62 -11.09 -11.11 -2.96
CA LYS A 62 -10.81 -11.80 -4.23
C LYS A 62 -9.71 -11.09 -5.01
N ALA A 63 -9.75 -9.76 -5.07
CA ALA A 63 -8.72 -8.96 -5.75
C ALA A 63 -7.37 -9.11 -5.07
N ILE A 64 -7.35 -9.07 -3.73
CA ILE A 64 -6.12 -9.22 -2.93
C ILE A 64 -5.52 -10.61 -3.11
N LEU A 65 -6.32 -11.67 -3.00
CA LEU A 65 -5.84 -13.03 -3.18
C LEU A 65 -5.38 -13.27 -4.63
N ALA A 66 -6.05 -12.72 -5.63
CA ALA A 66 -5.60 -12.82 -7.02
C ALA A 66 -4.22 -12.15 -7.21
N ALA A 67 -4.04 -10.95 -6.66
CA ALA A 67 -2.78 -10.20 -6.75
C ALA A 67 -1.65 -10.79 -5.90
N SER A 68 -1.97 -11.43 -4.77
CA SER A 68 -0.98 -12.10 -3.91
C SER A 68 -0.60 -13.50 -4.40
N GLY A 69 -1.38 -14.10 -5.31
CA GLY A 69 -1.20 -15.50 -5.72
C GLY A 69 -1.84 -16.51 -4.76
N GLY A 70 -2.91 -16.11 -4.09
CA GLY A 70 -3.71 -16.94 -3.17
C GLY A 70 -3.10 -17.08 -1.78
N VAL A 71 -2.15 -16.22 -1.41
CA VAL A 71 -1.39 -16.34 -0.17
C VAL A 71 -1.78 -15.25 0.84
N LEU A 72 -1.74 -15.66 2.11
CA LEU A 72 -1.75 -14.82 3.30
C LEU A 72 -0.60 -15.30 4.22
N PRO A 73 -0.01 -14.45 5.07
CA PRO A 73 -0.31 -13.02 5.23
C PRO A 73 0.11 -12.17 4.02
N VAL A 74 -0.47 -10.98 3.94
CA VAL A 74 -0.09 -9.93 2.99
C VAL A 74 0.12 -8.60 3.71
N ILE A 75 0.92 -7.73 3.12
CA ILE A 75 0.93 -6.32 3.50
C ILE A 75 0.12 -5.56 2.46
N TRP A 76 -0.90 -4.86 2.93
CA TRP A 76 -1.62 -3.87 2.16
C TRP A 76 -1.01 -2.50 2.39
N LEU A 77 -0.83 -1.74 1.31
CA LEU A 77 -0.33 -0.37 1.31
C LEU A 77 -1.27 0.49 0.48
N ASN A 78 -1.77 1.56 1.09
CA ASN A 78 -2.55 2.60 0.45
C ASN A 78 -1.74 3.89 0.49
N VAL A 79 -1.49 4.47 -0.68
CA VAL A 79 -0.75 5.74 -0.82
C VAL A 79 -1.71 6.77 -1.40
N THR A 80 -1.77 7.96 -0.78
CA THR A 80 -2.64 9.06 -1.21
C THR A 80 -1.85 10.35 -1.38
N TRP A 81 -2.19 11.16 -2.38
CA TRP A 81 -1.55 12.44 -2.66
C TRP A 81 -2.51 13.37 -3.43
N GLN A 82 -2.17 14.66 -3.52
CA GLN A 82 -2.92 15.58 -4.37
C GLN A 82 -2.60 15.32 -5.85
N PRO A 83 -3.58 15.24 -6.76
CA PRO A 83 -3.33 15.07 -8.18
C PRO A 83 -2.33 16.12 -8.70
N GLY A 84 -1.29 15.67 -9.41
CA GLY A 84 -0.22 16.52 -9.94
C GLY A 84 1.03 16.66 -9.05
N ASP A 85 0.95 16.36 -7.75
CA ASP A 85 2.09 16.49 -6.82
C ASP A 85 3.10 15.34 -6.91
N LEU A 86 2.69 14.19 -7.43
CA LEU A 86 3.53 13.01 -7.55
C LEU A 86 3.25 12.29 -8.88
N PRO A 87 4.26 12.16 -9.75
CA PRO A 87 4.19 11.27 -10.90
C PRO A 87 4.11 9.82 -10.42
N ALA A 88 3.25 9.01 -11.05
CA ALA A 88 3.16 7.58 -10.76
C ALA A 88 4.50 6.82 -10.92
N GLU A 89 5.42 7.36 -11.72
CA GLU A 89 6.76 6.78 -11.93
C GLU A 89 7.64 6.84 -10.67
N ASP A 90 7.43 7.82 -9.81
CA ASP A 90 8.19 7.99 -8.56
C ASP A 90 7.92 6.86 -7.55
N LEU A 91 6.81 6.12 -7.72
CA LEU A 91 6.47 4.94 -6.91
C LEU A 91 7.08 3.64 -7.46
N ARG A 92 7.55 3.60 -8.72
CA ARG A 92 8.12 2.37 -9.32
C ARG A 92 9.29 1.78 -8.52
N PRO A 93 10.25 2.57 -7.98
CA PRO A 93 11.32 2.00 -7.17
C PRO A 93 10.79 1.29 -5.92
N LEU A 94 9.77 1.85 -5.27
CA LEU A 94 9.10 1.24 -4.12
C LEU A 94 8.39 -0.06 -4.52
N GLU A 95 7.69 -0.04 -5.66
CA GLU A 95 7.00 -1.21 -6.21
C GLU A 95 7.96 -2.36 -6.47
N GLN A 96 9.11 -2.08 -7.06
CA GLN A 96 10.14 -3.09 -7.33
C GLN A 96 10.80 -3.60 -6.04
N GLN A 97 11.18 -2.70 -5.13
CA GLN A 97 11.89 -3.05 -3.90
C GLN A 97 11.07 -3.98 -2.99
N PHE A 98 9.75 -3.74 -2.89
CA PHE A 98 8.88 -4.50 -2.01
C PHE A 98 8.00 -5.52 -2.75
N ASN A 99 8.20 -5.69 -4.08
CA ASN A 99 7.37 -6.50 -4.96
C ASN A 99 5.87 -6.17 -4.81
N LEU A 100 5.54 -4.88 -4.75
CA LEU A 100 4.17 -4.41 -4.64
C LEU A 100 3.41 -4.73 -5.92
N LYS A 101 2.20 -5.27 -5.77
CA LYS A 101 1.25 -5.51 -6.85
C LYS A 101 0.14 -4.49 -6.74
N LEU A 102 -0.07 -3.75 -7.82
CA LEU A 102 -1.14 -2.75 -7.90
C LEU A 102 -2.49 -3.45 -7.85
N LEU A 103 -3.34 -3.02 -6.91
CA LEU A 103 -4.74 -3.41 -6.80
C LEU A 103 -5.65 -2.46 -7.58
N GLY A 104 -5.30 -1.17 -7.57
CA GLY A 104 -6.06 -0.14 -8.27
C GLY A 104 -5.48 1.26 -8.05
N GLU A 105 -5.89 2.17 -8.92
CA GLU A 105 -5.59 3.59 -8.86
C GLU A 105 -6.87 4.37 -9.18
N PHE A 106 -7.21 5.34 -8.33
CA PHE A 106 -8.40 6.15 -8.50
C PHE A 106 -8.20 7.55 -7.92
N VAL A 107 -9.01 8.51 -8.37
CA VAL A 107 -9.08 9.85 -7.80
C VAL A 107 -10.38 9.96 -7.02
N ASP A 108 -10.28 10.18 -5.72
CA ASP A 108 -11.44 10.48 -4.88
C ASP A 108 -11.69 11.99 -4.89
N GLU A 109 -12.69 12.42 -5.68
CA GLU A 109 -13.10 13.82 -5.77
C GLU A 109 -13.81 14.32 -4.50
N ASN A 110 -14.32 13.40 -3.67
CA ASN A 110 -15.09 13.69 -2.46
C ASN A 110 -14.26 13.55 -1.17
N ALA A 111 -12.95 13.37 -1.26
CA ALA A 111 -12.09 13.38 -0.08
C ALA A 111 -12.18 14.76 0.61
N VAL A 112 -12.89 14.82 1.75
CA VAL A 112 -13.08 16.04 2.56
C VAL A 112 -11.95 16.19 3.56
#